data_AF-A0A7C4JFK1-F1
#
_entry.id   AF-A0A7C4JFK1-F1
#
_cell.length_a   1.000
_cell.length_b   1.000
_cell.length_c   1.000
_cell.angle_alpha   90.00
_cell.angle_beta   90.00
_cell.angle_gamma   90.00
#
_symmetry.space_group_name_H-M   'P 1'
#
loop_
_entity.id
_entity.type
_entity.pdbx_description
1 polymer ?
#
loop_
_entity_poly.entity_id
_entity_poly.type
_entity_poly.pdbx_seq_one_letter_code
_entity_poly.pdbx_strand_id
1 'polypeptide(L)'
;HLFYAAETKEEAMVMIAKLCMRPNDTTKGRAIKLTHYIDLHKRLYGTMPEDIHRFVRTVADIPVTMKDEIVKILEEKGWKETVIPDPTLLPRLIRKKKE
;
A
#
# COMPACT_ATOMS: atom_id res chain seq x y z
N HIS A 1 6.42 -0.50 -11.02
CA HIS A 1 6.87 -1.12 -12.28
C HIS A 1 5.78 -0.99 -13.32
N LEU A 2 6.12 -0.62 -14.55
CA LEU A 2 5.19 -0.64 -15.69
C LEU A 2 5.20 -2.00 -16.41
N PHE A 3 6.30 -2.75 -16.26
CA PHE A 3 6.45 -4.13 -16.72
C PHE A 3 7.17 -4.93 -15.62
N TYR A 4 6.73 -6.17 -15.38
CA TYR A 4 7.27 -7.07 -14.36
C TYR A 4 7.23 -8.49 -14.89
N ALA A 5 8.34 -9.21 -14.79
CA ALA A 5 8.41 -10.64 -15.06
C ALA A 5 8.39 -11.38 -13.73
N ALA A 6 7.41 -12.28 -13.56
CA ALA A 6 7.33 -13.17 -12.41
C ALA A 6 7.87 -14.55 -12.80
N GLU A 7 8.59 -15.21 -11.91
CA GLU A 7 9.09 -16.57 -12.10
C GLU A 7 7.96 -17.61 -11.92
N THR A 8 6.99 -17.30 -11.04
CA THR A 8 5.91 -18.23 -10.68
C THR A 8 4.53 -17.57 -10.76
N LYS A 9 3.48 -18.40 -10.86
CA LYS A 9 2.09 -17.91 -10.83
C LYS A 9 1.74 -17.30 -9.48
N GLU A 10 2.27 -17.87 -8.39
CA GLU A 10 2.07 -17.39 -7.03
C GLU A 10 2.62 -15.98 -6.88
N GLU A 11 3.82 -15.76 -7.40
CA GLU A 11 4.44 -14.45 -7.45
C GLU A 11 3.65 -13.46 -8.29
N ALA A 12 3.21 -13.87 -9.48
CA ALA A 12 2.36 -13.04 -10.31
C ALA A 12 1.09 -12.60 -9.55
N MET A 13 0.44 -13.51 -8.82
CA MET A 13 -0.78 -13.20 -8.04
C MET A 13 -0.53 -12.17 -6.94
N VAL A 14 0.52 -12.35 -6.14
CA VAL A 14 0.89 -11.39 -5.08
C VAL A 14 1.26 -10.04 -5.68
N MET A 15 2.02 -10.04 -6.77
CA MET A 15 2.45 -8.83 -7.46
C MET A 15 1.30 -8.08 -8.12
N ILE A 16 0.30 -8.76 -8.67
CA ILE A 16 -0.92 -8.12 -9.21
C ILE A 16 -1.63 -7.33 -8.10
N ALA A 17 -1.84 -7.92 -6.92
CA ALA A 17 -2.50 -7.24 -5.82
C ALA A 17 -1.70 -6.02 -5.33
N LYS A 18 -0.39 -6.18 -5.16
CA LYS A 18 0.54 -5.11 -4.77
C LYS A 18 0.54 -3.95 -5.78
N LEU A 19 0.66 -4.26 -7.06
CA LEU A 19 0.78 -3.28 -8.14
C LEU A 19 -0.55 -2.60 -8.48
N CYS A 20 -1.67 -2.98 -7.87
CA CYS A 20 -2.94 -2.26 -7.99
C CYS A 20 -3.06 -1.05 -7.05
N MET A 21 -2.17 -0.88 -6.07
CA MET A 21 -2.19 0.28 -5.17
C MET A 21 -1.80 1.57 -5.91
N ARG A 22 -2.50 2.68 -5.62
CA ARG A 22 -2.31 3.97 -6.29
C ARG A 22 -2.18 5.10 -5.28
N PRO A 23 -1.42 6.18 -5.57
CA PRO A 23 -1.28 7.33 -4.67
C PRO A 23 -2.63 7.96 -4.26
N ASN A 24 -3.60 7.97 -5.18
CA ASN A 24 -4.93 8.55 -5.00
C ASN A 24 -5.99 7.60 -4.43
N ASP A 25 -5.60 6.40 -3.96
CA ASP A 25 -6.56 5.50 -3.30
C ASP A 25 -7.23 6.22 -2.13
N THR A 26 -8.56 6.11 -2.02
CA THR A 26 -9.28 6.52 -0.82
C THR A 26 -8.87 5.61 0.34
N THR A 27 -9.06 6.09 1.57
CA THR A 27 -8.76 5.33 2.78
C THR A 27 -9.39 3.93 2.79
N LYS A 28 -10.69 3.85 2.48
CA LYS A 28 -11.41 2.56 2.38
C LYS A 28 -10.88 1.69 1.24
N GLY A 29 -10.60 2.27 0.07
CA GLY A 29 -10.07 1.54 -1.08
C GLY A 29 -8.66 0.98 -0.80
N ARG A 30 -7.82 1.74 -0.11
CA ARG A 30 -6.49 1.29 0.29
C ARG A 30 -6.56 0.16 1.31
N ALA A 31 -7.44 0.26 2.30
CA ALA A 31 -7.66 -0.82 3.28
C ALA A 31 -8.03 -2.13 2.58
N ILE A 32 -8.98 -2.11 1.64
CA ILE A 32 -9.37 -3.31 0.87
C ILE A 32 -8.18 -3.89 0.08
N LYS A 33 -7.40 -3.04 -0.61
CA LYS A 33 -6.22 -3.48 -1.36
C LYS A 33 -5.14 -4.07 -0.46
N LEU A 34 -4.89 -3.48 0.71
CA LEU A 34 -3.97 -4.00 1.71
C LEU A 34 -4.43 -5.37 2.22
N THR A 35 -5.73 -5.54 2.53
CA THR A 35 -6.28 -6.83 2.93
C THR A 35 -5.99 -7.91 1.89
N HIS A 36 -6.24 -7.64 0.61
CA HIS A 36 -5.97 -8.63 -0.45
C HIS A 36 -4.48 -8.92 -0.64
N TYR A 37 -3.64 -7.89 -0.58
CA TYR A 37 -2.20 -8.07 -0.69
C TYR A 37 -1.66 -8.95 0.45
N ILE A 38 -2.08 -8.67 1.68
CA ILE A 38 -1.67 -9.42 2.86
C ILE A 38 -2.22 -10.84 2.83
N ASP A 39 -3.50 -11.04 2.47
CA ASP A 39 -4.11 -12.37 2.36
C ASP A 39 -3.35 -13.25 1.37
N LEU A 40 -3.09 -12.74 0.16
CA LEU A 40 -2.36 -13.48 -0.87
C LEU A 40 -0.93 -13.80 -0.42
N HIS A 41 -0.24 -12.86 0.21
CA HIS A 41 1.11 -13.07 0.70
C HIS A 41 1.14 -14.13 1.82
N LYS A 42 0.21 -14.09 2.76
CA LYS A 42 0.10 -15.11 3.82
C LYS A 42 -0.26 -16.48 3.26
N ARG A 43 -1.16 -16.56 2.28
CA ARG A 43 -1.60 -17.83 1.68
C ARG A 43 -0.58 -18.48 0.76
N LEU A 44 0.17 -17.68 -0.01
CA LEU A 44 1.09 -18.18 -1.03
C LEU A 44 2.54 -18.25 -0.53
N TYR A 45 2.94 -17.36 0.38
CA TYR A 45 4.31 -17.28 0.91
C TYR A 45 4.42 -17.56 2.42
N GLY A 46 3.29 -17.75 3.12
CA GLY A 46 3.29 -18.08 4.55
C GLY A 46 3.75 -16.94 5.47
N THR A 47 3.97 -15.74 4.94
CA THR A 47 4.60 -14.63 5.66
C THR A 47 3.82 -13.33 5.49
N MET A 48 4.12 -12.32 6.32
CA MET A 48 3.59 -10.96 6.17
C MET A 48 4.48 -10.18 5.20
N PRO A 49 3.92 -9.36 4.27
CA PRO A 49 4.76 -8.57 3.38
C PRO A 49 5.61 -7.55 4.14
N GLU A 50 6.92 -7.59 3.90
CA GLU A 50 7.90 -6.77 4.64
C GLU A 50 7.75 -5.26 4.39
N ASP A 51 7.14 -4.88 3.27
CA ASP A 51 7.03 -3.51 2.81
C ASP A 51 5.63 -2.88 2.99
N ILE A 52 4.76 -3.49 3.81
CA ILE A 52 3.44 -2.93 4.17
C ILE A 52 3.54 -1.48 4.63
N HIS A 53 4.55 -1.15 5.44
CA HIS A 53 4.79 0.19 5.96
C HIS A 53 4.92 1.27 4.87
N ARG A 54 5.25 0.90 3.63
CA ARG A 54 5.32 1.82 2.49
C ARG A 54 3.96 2.13 1.87
N PHE A 55 2.93 1.34 2.18
CA PHE A 55 1.59 1.45 1.59
C PHE A 55 0.53 1.95 2.57
N VAL A 56 0.88 2.16 3.84
CA VAL A 56 0.02 2.80 4.84
C VAL A 56 0.42 4.27 4.94
N ARG A 57 -0.52 5.20 4.67
CA ARG A 57 -0.25 6.65 4.78
C ARG A 57 -0.71 7.20 6.12
N THR A 58 -1.86 6.75 6.59
CA THR A 58 -2.45 7.10 7.89
C THR A 58 -3.01 5.84 8.54
N VAL A 59 -3.28 5.89 9.84
CA VAL A 59 -3.89 4.76 10.58
C VAL A 59 -5.22 4.31 9.95
N ALA A 60 -5.93 5.21 9.26
CA ALA A 60 -7.19 4.91 8.64
C ALA A 60 -7.06 3.99 7.39
N ASP A 61 -5.89 3.94 6.75
CA ASP A 61 -5.64 3.02 5.63
C ASP A 61 -5.56 1.55 6.09
N ILE A 62 -5.43 1.31 7.40
CA ILE A 62 -5.19 -0.03 7.97
C ILE A 62 -6.51 -0.84 7.98
N PRO A 63 -6.51 -2.08 7.48
CA PRO A 63 -7.64 -3.01 7.63
C PRO A 63 -8.01 -3.22 9.10
N VAL A 64 -9.29 -3.05 9.44
CA VAL A 64 -9.79 -3.12 10.83
C VAL A 64 -9.44 -4.45 11.50
N THR A 65 -9.53 -5.56 10.75
CA THR A 65 -9.26 -6.91 11.26
C THR A 65 -7.79 -7.19 11.56
N MET A 66 -6.87 -6.39 11.01
CA MET A 66 -5.42 -6.60 11.11
C MET A 66 -4.73 -5.40 11.78
N LYS A 67 -5.50 -4.56 12.48
CA LYS A 67 -5.03 -3.27 12.97
C LYS A 67 -3.86 -3.43 13.93
N ASP A 68 -3.99 -4.29 14.94
CA ASP A 68 -2.98 -4.44 15.98
C ASP A 68 -1.66 -5.01 15.44
N GLU A 69 -1.76 -6.00 14.53
CA GLU A 69 -0.60 -6.61 13.86
C GLU A 69 0.15 -5.58 13.01
N ILE A 70 -0.58 -4.80 12.20
CA ILE A 70 0.02 -3.80 11.31
C ILE A 70 0.61 -2.64 12.12
N VAL A 71 -0.09 -2.13 13.13
CA VAL A 71 0.42 -1.03 13.98
C VAL A 71 1.76 -1.40 14.61
N LYS A 72 1.89 -2.64 15.12
CA LYS A 72 3.17 -3.12 15.67
C LYS A 72 4.30 -3.11 14.62
N ILE A 73 4.03 -3.57 13.40
CA ILE A 73 5.00 -3.53 12.29
C ILE A 73 5.39 -2.09 11.94
N LEU A 74 4.43 -1.17 11.96
CA LEU A 74 4.70 0.25 11.68
C LEU A 74 5.61 0.87 12.75
N GLU A 75 5.37 0.57 14.02
CA GLU A 75 6.22 1.02 15.13
C GLU A 75 7.64 0.46 15.02
N GLU A 76 7.79 -0.85 14.77
CA GLU A 76 9.09 -1.51 14.57
C GLU A 76 9.87 -0.92 13.39
N LYS A 77 9.18 -0.46 12.34
CA LYS A 77 9.78 0.17 11.16
C LYS A 77 9.97 1.68 11.30
N GLY A 78 9.67 2.27 12.46
CA GLY A 78 9.79 3.72 12.70
C GLY A 78 8.91 4.56 11.77
N TRP A 79 7.77 4.01 11.35
CA TRP A 79 6.85 4.65 10.43
C TRP A 79 6.25 5.92 11.03
N LYS A 80 5.97 6.90 10.15
CA LYS A 80 5.30 8.15 10.50
C LYS A 80 4.18 8.41 9.51
N GLU A 81 3.10 9.01 9.99
CA GLU A 81 1.99 9.39 9.11
C GLU A 81 2.45 10.34 8.01
N THR A 82 1.93 10.10 6.81
CA THR A 82 2.20 10.90 5.62
C THR A 82 0.90 11.44 5.05
N VAL A 83 0.99 12.62 4.45
CA VAL A 83 -0.15 13.24 3.77
C VAL A 83 -0.41 12.53 2.44
N ILE A 84 -1.67 12.46 2.05
CA ILE A 84 -2.06 11.96 0.73
C ILE A 84 -1.57 12.97 -0.32
N PRO A 85 -0.62 12.59 -1.20
CA PRO A 85 -0.04 13.53 -2.15
C PRO A 85 -1.01 13.84 -3.29
N ASP A 86 -0.82 14.98 -3.96
CA ASP A 86 -1.41 15.21 -5.28
C ASP A 86 -0.85 14.13 -6.24
N PRO A 87 -1.71 13.37 -6.95
CA PRO A 87 -1.24 12.29 -7.80
C PRO A 87 -0.57 12.77 -9.09
N THR A 88 -0.66 14.05 -9.45
CA THR A 88 -0.05 14.54 -10.70
C THR A 88 1.47 14.61 -10.59
N LEU A 89 2.15 14.03 -11.57
CA LEU A 89 3.59 14.19 -11.75
C LEU A 89 3.95 15.42 -12.59
N LEU A 90 2.94 16.14 -13.11
CA LEU A 90 3.13 17.28 -14.00
C LEU A 90 3.02 18.59 -13.21
N PRO A 91 4.14 19.30 -12.95
CA PRO A 91 4.12 20.51 -12.11
C PRO A 91 3.19 21.60 -12.65
N ARG A 92 3.05 21.70 -13.98
CA ARG A 92 2.16 22.64 -14.65
C ARG A 92 0.67 22.45 -14.33
N LEU A 93 0.28 21.28 -13.81
CA LEU A 93 -1.09 20.96 -13.44
C LEU A 93 -1.36 21.13 -11.94
N ILE A 94 -0.31 21.33 -11.12
CA ILE A 94 -0.46 21.56 -9.69
C ILE A 94 -1.04 22.96 -9.47
N ARG A 95 -2.19 23.05 -8.80
CA ARG A 95 -2.75 24.35 -8.40
C ARG A 95 -1.79 25.01 -7.41
N LYS A 96 -1.05 26.03 -7.86
CA LYS A 96 -0.37 26.96 -6.95
C LYS A 96 -1.44 27.63 -6.07
N LYS A 97 -1.23 27.68 -4.75
CA LYS A 97 -2.04 28.55 -3.89
C LYS A 97 -1.95 29.97 -4.44
N LYS A 98 -3.07 30.65 -4.62
CA LYS A 98 -3.05 32.11 -4.81
C LYS A 98 -2.37 32.70 -3.58
N GLU A 99 -1.32 33.49 -3.81
CA GLU A 99 -0.77 34.41 -2.82
C GLU A 99 -1.85 35.38 -2.34
#